data_AF-A0A529TU41-F1
#
_entry.id   AF-A0A529TU41-F1
#
_cell.length_a   1.000
_cell.length_b   1.000
_cell.length_c   1.000
_cell.angle_alpha   90.00
_cell.angle_beta   90.00
_cell.angle_gamma   90.00
#
_symmetry.space_group_name_H-M   'P 1'
#
loop_
_entity.id
_entity.type
_entity.pdbx_description
1 polymer ?
#
loop_
_entity_poly.entity_id
_entity_poly.type
_entity_poly.pdbx_seq_one_letter_code
_entity_poly.pdbx_strand_id
1 'polypeptide(L)' 'GYRLALKLELLQVTGSFKARGATSRLLALDARDIAHGIVTASGGNHGIATARAGFMAQVPATIFLPSNA' A
#
# COMPACT_ATOMS: atom_id res chain seq x y z
N GLY A 1 38.16 -6.93 -6.57
CA GLY A 1 36.89 -6.23 -6.86
C GLY A 1 35.79 -6.83 -6.01
N TYR A 2 34.81 -6.03 -5.57
CA TYR A 2 33.71 -6.50 -4.72
C TYR A 2 32.43 -6.70 -5.54
N ARG A 3 31.62 -7.68 -5.15
CA ARG A 3 30.31 -7.93 -5.76
C ARG A 3 29.24 -7.09 -5.06
N LEU A 4 28.63 -6.17 -5.80
CA LEU A 4 27.49 -5.36 -5.34
C LEU A 4 26.18 -5.90 -5.95
N ALA A 5 25.15 -6.01 -5.13
CA ALA A 5 23.79 -6.34 -5.58
C ALA A 5 22.81 -5.30 -5.04
N LEU A 6 21.87 -4.86 -5.88
CA LEU A 6 20.85 -3.88 -5.53
C LEU A 6 19.47 -4.54 -5.58
N LYS A 7 18.67 -4.38 -4.53
CA LYS A 7 17.27 -4.80 -4.54
C LYS A 7 16.39 -3.65 -5.01
N LEU A 8 16.04 -3.66 -6.29
CA LEU A 8 15.32 -2.57 -6.96
C LEU A 8 13.81 -2.58 -6.66
N GLU A 9 13.42 -2.26 -5.43
CA GLU A 9 12.01 -2.19 -5.03
C GLU A 9 11.21 -1.06 -5.70
N LEU A 10 11.90 -0.13 -6.39
CA LEU A 10 11.26 0.88 -7.25
C LEU A 10 10.51 0.24 -8.44
N LEU A 11 10.84 -0.99 -8.84
CA LEU A 11 10.17 -1.72 -9.91
C LEU A 11 8.90 -2.45 -9.45
N GLN A 12 8.53 -2.33 -8.18
CA GLN A 12 7.30 -2.93 -7.68
C GLN A 12 6.06 -2.19 -8.19
N VAL A 13 4.91 -2.86 -8.21
CA VAL A 13 3.63 -2.39 -8.81
C VAL A 13 3.12 -1.01 -8.36
N THR A 14 3.65 -0.44 -7.27
CA THR A 14 3.34 0.93 -6.81
C THR A 14 4.59 1.82 -6.73
N GLY A 15 5.62 1.53 -7.52
CA GLY A 15 6.88 2.28 -7.55
C GLY A 15 7.71 2.17 -6.27
N SER A 16 7.35 1.30 -5.32
CA SER A 16 8.06 1.11 -4.06
C SER A 16 7.70 -0.22 -3.39
N PHE A 17 8.48 -0.60 -2.38
CA PHE A 17 8.25 -1.81 -1.57
C PHE A 17 6.91 -1.82 -0.82
N LYS A 18 6.26 -0.66 -0.64
CA LYS A 18 5.09 -0.52 0.25
C LYS A 18 3.87 -1.31 -0.20
N ALA A 19 3.76 -1.67 -1.49
CA ALA A 19 2.72 -2.56 -2.01
C ALA A 19 2.66 -3.88 -1.23
N ARG A 20 3.82 -4.41 -0.83
CA ARG A 20 3.94 -5.69 -0.11
C ARG A 20 3.26 -5.62 1.26
N GLY A 21 3.64 -4.62 2.06
CA GLY A 21 3.12 -4.45 3.41
C GLY A 21 1.63 -4.10 3.43
N ALA A 22 1.19 -3.19 2.55
CA ALA A 22 -0.23 -2.82 2.47
C ALA A 22 -1.11 -4.03 2.11
N THR A 23 -0.71 -4.81 1.10
CA THR A 23 -1.44 -6.02 0.70
C THR A 23 -1.41 -7.08 1.80
N SER A 24 -0.24 -7.33 2.40
CA SER A 24 -0.11 -8.31 3.48
C SER A 24 -0.98 -7.96 4.69
N ARG A 25 -1.06 -6.68 5.07
CA ARG A 25 -1.90 -6.27 6.20
C ARG A 25 -3.37 -6.45 5.89
N LEU A 26 -3.82 -6.04 4.69
CA LEU A 26 -5.20 -6.21 4.26
C LEU A 26 -5.62 -7.68 4.28
N LEU A 27 -4.80 -8.59 3.75
CA LEU A 27 -5.09 -10.03 3.74
C LEU A 27 -5.10 -10.67 5.13
N ALA A 28 -4.52 -10.02 6.13
CA ALA A 28 -4.48 -10.49 7.52
C ALA A 28 -5.60 -9.88 8.39
N LEU A 29 -6.49 -9.06 7.82
CA LEU A 29 -7.67 -8.56 8.51
C LEU A 29 -8.82 -9.56 8.41
N ASP A 30 -9.67 -9.59 9.43
CA ASP A 30 -10.89 -10.38 9.38
C ASP A 30 -11.87 -9.78 8.37
N ALA A 31 -12.66 -10.64 7.73
CA ALA A 31 -13.64 -10.21 6.72
C ALA A 31 -14.63 -9.18 7.27
N ARG A 32 -14.97 -9.25 8.57
CA ARG A 32 -15.81 -8.27 9.25
C ARG A 32 -15.18 -6.88 9.27
N ASP A 33 -13.90 -6.79 9.54
CA ASP A 33 -13.19 -5.50 9.58
C ASP A 33 -13.02 -4.94 8.18
N ILE A 34 -12.69 -5.80 7.21
CA ILE A 34 -12.54 -5.41 5.79
C ILE A 34 -13.85 -4.85 5.22
N ALA A 35 -15.01 -5.36 5.65
CA ALA A 35 -16.31 -4.87 5.18
C ALA A 35 -16.56 -3.38 5.50
N HIS A 36 -15.86 -2.81 6.48
CA HIS A 36 -15.92 -1.39 6.81
C HIS A 36 -15.01 -0.53 5.91
N GLY A 37 -14.22 -1.13 5.02
CA GLY A 37 -13.21 -0.44 4.24
C GLY A 37 -11.88 -0.30 4.97
N ILE A 38 -10.89 0.28 4.28
CA ILE A 38 -9.55 0.56 4.83
C ILE A 38 -9.25 2.06 4.75
N VAL A 39 -8.44 2.53 5.68
CA VAL A 39 -8.04 3.94 5.76
C VAL A 39 -6.55 4.08 6.01
N THR A 40 -5.92 5.10 5.41
CA THR A 40 -4.57 5.54 5.78
C THR A 40 -4.43 7.05 5.62
N ALA A 41 -3.50 7.65 6.36
CA ALA A 41 -3.07 9.03 6.15
C ALA A 41 -1.66 9.04 5.54
N SER A 42 -1.57 9.13 4.21
CA SER A 42 -0.29 9.20 3.49
C SER A 42 -0.50 9.60 2.03
N GLY A 43 0.06 10.75 1.62
CA GLY A 43 0.06 11.18 0.21
C GLY A 43 1.14 10.57 -0.68
N GLY A 44 2.01 9.73 -0.13
CA GLY A 44 3.13 9.15 -0.85
C GLY A 44 2.97 7.65 -1.13
N ASN A 45 4.09 6.95 -1.17
CA ASN A 45 4.19 5.52 -1.46
C ASN A 45 3.20 4.62 -0.70
N HIS A 46 2.83 4.96 0.54
CA HIS A 46 1.90 4.14 1.32
C HIS A 46 0.44 4.39 0.92
N GLY A 47 0.08 5.62 0.59
CA GLY A 47 -1.24 5.94 0.04
C GLY A 47 -1.50 5.19 -1.25
N ILE A 48 -0.54 5.23 -2.19
CA ILE A 48 -0.61 4.50 -3.46
C ILE A 48 -0.70 2.99 -3.22
N ALA A 49 0.13 2.45 -2.33
CA ALA A 49 0.10 1.03 -1.95
C ALA A 49 -1.26 0.60 -1.35
N THR A 50 -1.84 1.43 -0.47
CA THR A 50 -3.13 1.16 0.18
C THR A 50 -4.28 1.27 -0.81
N ALA A 51 -4.27 2.30 -1.66
CA ALA A 51 -5.25 2.46 -2.74
C ALA A 51 -5.25 1.26 -3.69
N ARG A 52 -4.07 0.77 -4.09
CA ARG A 52 -3.94 -0.43 -4.90
C ARG A 52 -4.45 -1.68 -4.18
N ALA A 53 -4.11 -1.85 -2.89
CA ALA A 53 -4.55 -3.01 -2.11
C ALA A 53 -6.09 -3.06 -2.00
N GLY A 54 -6.73 -1.92 -1.70
CA GLY A 54 -8.19 -1.80 -1.70
C GLY A 54 -8.81 -2.10 -3.06
N PHE A 55 -8.25 -1.52 -4.15
CA PHE A 55 -8.70 -1.79 -5.51
C PHE A 55 -8.67 -3.29 -5.87
N MET A 56 -7.54 -3.96 -5.60
CA MET A 56 -7.38 -5.39 -5.90
C MET A 56 -8.31 -6.29 -5.08
N ALA A 57 -8.64 -5.89 -3.85
CA ALA A 57 -9.54 -6.64 -2.98
C ALA A 57 -11.02 -6.25 -3.13
N GLN A 58 -11.33 -5.27 -4.00
CA GLN A 58 -12.65 -4.65 -4.11
C GLN A 58 -13.18 -4.09 -2.77
N VAL A 59 -12.27 -3.50 -1.99
CA VAL A 59 -12.54 -2.91 -0.67
C VAL A 59 -12.42 -1.39 -0.77
N PRO A 60 -13.39 -0.61 -0.26
CA PRO A 60 -13.27 0.84 -0.22
C PRO A 60 -12.01 1.28 0.52
N ALA A 61 -11.22 2.17 -0.09
CA ALA A 61 -10.00 2.70 0.50
C ALA A 61 -10.05 4.23 0.59
N THR A 62 -9.91 4.78 1.80
CA THR A 62 -9.88 6.23 2.03
C THR A 62 -8.46 6.69 2.35
N ILE A 63 -7.92 7.58 1.54
CA ILE A 63 -6.56 8.11 1.71
C ILE A 63 -6.67 9.57 2.16
N PHE A 64 -6.25 9.85 3.39
CA PHE A 64 -6.18 11.20 3.93
C PHE A 64 -4.87 11.87 3.52
N LEU A 65 -5.00 13.10 3.02
CA LEU A 65 -3.91 13.98 2.59
C LEU A 65 -3.90 15.25 3.46
N PRO A 66 -2.74 15.89 3.66
CA PRO A 66 -2.67 17.25 4.18
C PRO A 66 -3.53 18.20 3.34
N SER A 67 -4.11 19.23 3.96
CA SER A 67 -4.89 20.26 3.24
C SER A 67 -4.05 21.13 2.30
N ASN A 68 -2.72 21.10 2.46
CA ASN A 68 -1.74 21.83 1.66
C ASN A 68 -0.92 20.93 0.72
N ALA A 69 -1.40 19.71 0.46
CA ALA A 69 -0.77 18.76 -0.45
C ALA A 69 -0.89 19.18 -1.91
#